data_AF-A0A2R6HV37-F1
#
_entry.id   AF-A0A2R6HV37-F1
#
_cell.length_a   1.000
_cell.length_b   1.000
_cell.length_c   1.000
_cell.angle_alpha   90.00
_cell.angle_beta   90.00
_cell.angle_gamma   90.00
#
_symmetry.space_group_name_H-M   'P 1'
#
loop_
_entity.id
_entity.type
_entity.pdbx_description
1 polymer ?
#
loop_
_entity_poly.entity_id
_entity_poly.type
_entity_poly.pdbx_seq_one_letter_code
_entity_poly.pdbx_strand_id
1 'polypeptide(L)'
;MATAVKMDEEAKSRLEELQAEIRLKTGQKVTQQEILSELVADAYESRSEFIDSFRETTVPASDEEIEAFNRGTFDSGVETDEEDIDSILYG
;
A
#
# COMPACT_ATOMS: atom_id res chain seq x y z
N MET A 1 2.29 13.51 -26.96
CA MET A 1 1.32 14.55 -26.51
C MET A 1 1.64 14.85 -25.07
N ALA A 2 1.68 16.12 -24.66
CA ALA A 2 1.84 16.46 -23.25
C ALA A 2 0.48 16.28 -22.55
N THR A 3 0.43 15.39 -21.56
CA THR A 3 -0.75 15.14 -20.73
C THR A 3 -0.74 16.14 -19.57
N ALA A 4 -1.84 16.87 -19.39
CA ALA A 4 -2.01 17.79 -18.27
C ALA A 4 -2.72 17.07 -17.11
N VAL A 5 -2.09 17.03 -15.94
CA VAL A 5 -2.66 16.48 -14.71
C VAL A 5 -3.14 17.64 -13.85
N LYS A 6 -4.39 17.58 -13.38
CA LYS A 6 -4.91 18.56 -12.42
C LYS A 6 -4.44 18.16 -11.03
N MET A 7 -3.92 19.13 -10.29
CA MET A 7 -3.49 18.98 -8.90
C MET A 7 -3.97 20.20 -8.10
N ASP A 8 -4.31 19.99 -6.84
CA ASP A 8 -4.57 21.08 -5.91
C ASP A 8 -3.27 21.76 -5.47
N GLU A 9 -3.41 22.90 -4.80
CA GLU A 9 -2.26 23.70 -4.34
C GLU A 9 -1.44 22.99 -3.26
N GLU A 10 -2.05 22.11 -2.46
CA GLU A 10 -1.34 21.36 -1.43
C GLU A 10 -0.42 20.30 -2.06
N ALA A 11 -0.95 19.52 -3.00
CA ALA A 11 -0.18 18.54 -3.75
C ALA A 11 0.98 19.20 -4.52
N LYS A 12 0.73 20.37 -5.12
CA LYS A 12 1.78 21.15 -5.80
C LYS A 12 2.86 21.64 -4.82
N SER A 13 2.47 22.15 -3.66
CA SER A 13 3.40 22.59 -2.62
C SER A 13 4.32 21.45 -2.16
N ARG A 14 3.76 20.24 -1.95
CA ARG A 14 4.54 19.05 -1.58
C ARG A 14 5.54 18.64 -2.67
N LEU A 15 5.17 18.75 -3.95
CA LEU A 15 6.10 18.48 -5.06
C LEU A 15 7.26 19.48 -5.10
N GLU A 16 7.02 20.75 -4.80
CA GLU A 16 8.08 21.77 -4.72
C GLU A 16 9.03 21.54 -3.55
N GLU A 17 8.49 21.12 -2.40
CA GLU A 17 9.30 20.73 -1.23
C GLU A 17 10.22 19.54 -1.56
N LEU A 18 9.67 18.49 -2.19
CA LEU A 18 10.44 17.31 -2.60
C LEU A 18 11.53 17.68 -3.62
N GLN A 19 11.23 18.57 -4.57
CA GLN A 19 12.21 19.07 -5.53
C GLN A 19 13.36 19.82 -4.84
N ALA A 20 13.04 20.66 -3.84
CA ALA A 20 14.04 21.38 -3.06
C ALA A 20 14.90 20.41 -2.24
N GLU A 21 14.29 19.40 -1.62
CA GLU A 21 15.00 18.39 -0.84
C GLU A 21 15.96 17.56 -1.70
N ILE A 22 15.51 17.09 -2.88
CA ILE A 22 16.36 16.38 -3.83
C ILE A 22 17.57 17.25 -4.20
N ARG A 23 17.34 18.53 -4.51
CA ARG A 23 18.43 19.45 -4.84
C ARG A 23 19.39 19.67 -3.68
N LEU A 24 18.90 19.77 -2.45
CA LEU A 24 19.74 19.96 -1.26
C LEU A 24 20.59 18.72 -0.95
N LYS A 25 20.00 17.51 -1.07
CA LYS A 25 20.68 16.25 -0.73
C LYS A 25 21.61 15.75 -1.83
N THR A 26 21.23 15.90 -3.10
CA THR A 26 21.94 15.31 -4.24
C THR A 26 22.70 16.34 -5.09
N GLY A 27 22.39 17.63 -4.94
CA GLY A 27 22.90 18.69 -5.81
C GLY A 27 22.26 18.73 -7.20
N GLN A 28 21.37 17.78 -7.54
CA GLN A 28 20.75 17.68 -8.85
C GLN A 28 19.49 18.54 -8.94
N LYS A 29 19.29 19.17 -10.10
CA LYS A 29 18.03 19.85 -10.42
C LYS A 29 17.16 18.87 -11.19
N VAL A 30 16.05 18.49 -10.59
CA VAL A 30 15.00 17.69 -11.22
C VAL A 30 13.78 18.56 -11.50
N THR A 31 12.95 18.20 -12.45
CA THR A 31 11.67 18.81 -12.76
C THR A 31 10.54 18.09 -12.03
N GLN A 32 9.40 18.76 -11.85
CA GLN A 32 8.20 18.12 -11.28
C GLN A 32 7.71 16.95 -12.15
N GLN A 33 7.91 17.02 -13.46
CA GLN A 33 7.56 15.93 -14.38
C GLN A 33 8.45 14.70 -14.16
N GLU A 34 9.75 14.88 -13.93
CA GLU A 34 10.65 13.76 -13.62
C GLU A 34 10.27 13.08 -12.30
N ILE A 35 9.98 13.87 -11.26
CA ILE A 35 9.51 13.34 -9.98
C ILE A 35 8.22 12.53 -10.16
N LEU A 36 7.22 13.08 -10.88
CA LEU A 36 5.96 12.38 -11.14
C LEU A 36 6.17 11.11 -11.97
N SER A 37 7.11 11.12 -12.92
CA SER A 37 7.40 9.95 -13.75
C SER A 37 7.98 8.82 -12.90
N GLU A 38 8.87 9.15 -11.97
CA GLU A 38 9.46 8.18 -11.03
C GLU A 38 8.40 7.63 -10.07
N LEU A 39 7.57 8.49 -9.47
CA LEU A 39 6.50 8.06 -8.57
C LEU A 39 5.48 7.15 -9.28
N VAL A 40 5.20 7.39 -10.56
CA VAL A 40 4.34 6.51 -11.36
C VAL A 40 5.02 5.17 -11.64
N ALA A 41 6.35 5.16 -11.87
CA ALA A 41 7.11 3.92 -12.03
C ALA A 41 7.09 3.09 -10.73
N ASP A 42 7.38 3.71 -9.59
CA ASP A 42 7.35 3.08 -8.26
C ASP A 42 5.95 2.50 -7.96
N ALA A 43 4.89 3.26 -8.23
CA ALA A 43 3.51 2.80 -8.05
C ALA A 43 3.13 1.66 -9.01
N TYR A 44 3.76 1.59 -10.19
CA TYR A 44 3.56 0.50 -11.13
C TYR A 44 4.30 -0.77 -10.71
N GLU A 45 5.49 -0.65 -10.13
CA GLU A 45 6.25 -1.78 -9.57
C GLU A 45 5.53 -2.36 -8.33
N SER A 46 4.97 -1.50 -7.49
CA SER A 46 4.15 -1.86 -6.31
C SER A 46 2.64 -1.86 -6.59
N ARG A 47 2.24 -2.22 -7.83
CA ARG A 47 0.86 -2.06 -8.33
C ARG A 47 -0.22 -2.62 -7.39
N SER A 48 -0.01 -3.79 -6.79
CA SER A 48 -1.00 -4.40 -5.91
C SER A 48 -1.25 -3.55 -4.66
N GLU A 49 -0.18 -3.19 -3.94
CA GLU A 49 -0.26 -2.34 -2.74
C GLU A 49 -0.83 -0.96 -3.07
N PHE A 50 -0.42 -0.37 -4.20
CA PHE A 50 -0.94 0.91 -4.64
C PHE A 50 -2.45 0.84 -4.94
N ILE A 51 -2.93 -0.20 -5.63
CA ILE A 51 -4.37 -0.42 -5.87
C ILE A 51 -5.11 -0.63 -4.55
N ASP A 52 -4.53 -1.39 -3.63
CA ASP A 52 -5.13 -1.68 -2.33
C ASP A 52 -5.27 -0.43 -1.46
N SER A 53 -4.37 0.55 -1.61
CA SER A 53 -4.48 1.85 -0.92
C SER A 53 -5.74 2.64 -1.26
N PHE A 54 -6.41 2.37 -2.39
CA PHE A 54 -7.67 3.00 -2.78
C PHE A 54 -8.90 2.22 -2.31
N ARG A 55 -8.74 1.04 -1.69
CA ARG A 55 -9.88 0.25 -1.20
C ARG A 55 -10.36 0.80 0.13
N GLU A 56 -11.64 1.16 0.20
CA GLU A 56 -12.31 1.64 1.42
C GLU A 56 -12.55 0.53 2.46
N THR A 57 -12.39 -0.74 2.08
CA THR A 57 -12.60 -1.91 2.93
C THR A 57 -11.59 -2.98 2.57
N THR A 58 -11.09 -3.69 3.59
CA THR A 58 -10.28 -4.90 3.42
C THR A 58 -11.11 -5.91 2.62
N VAL A 59 -10.79 -6.07 1.34
CA VAL A 59 -11.33 -7.17 0.56
C VAL A 59 -10.95 -8.49 1.22
N PRO A 60 -11.74 -9.57 1.05
CA PRO A 60 -11.29 -10.88 1.46
C PRO A 60 -9.91 -11.17 0.84
N ALA A 61 -9.03 -11.76 1.65
CA ALA A 61 -7.72 -12.21 1.21
C ALA A 61 -7.86 -13.02 -0.08
N SER A 62 -6.91 -12.84 -1.00
CA SER A 62 -6.86 -13.66 -2.21
C SER A 62 -6.70 -15.14 -1.86
N ASP A 63 -7.09 -16.03 -2.77
CA ASP A 63 -6.95 -17.48 -2.55
C ASP A 63 -5.49 -17.87 -2.23
N GLU A 64 -4.52 -17.18 -2.85
CA GLU A 64 -3.08 -17.39 -2.60
C GLU A 64 -2.66 -16.96 -1.18
N GLU A 65 -3.23 -15.87 -0.67
CA GLU A 65 -3.00 -15.40 0.70
C GLU A 65 -3.68 -16.31 1.73
N ILE A 66 -4.88 -16.81 1.43
CA ILE A 66 -5.59 -17.79 2.25
C ILE A 66 -4.79 -19.10 2.29
N GLU A 67 -4.30 -19.58 1.15
CA GLU A 67 -3.45 -20.77 1.09
C GLU A 67 -2.13 -20.54 1.85
N ALA A 68 -1.52 -19.36 1.70
CA ALA A 68 -0.30 -19.00 2.43
C ALA A 68 -0.51 -18.98 3.95
N PHE A 69 -1.61 -18.40 4.41
CA PHE A 69 -2.01 -18.38 5.81
C PHE A 69 -2.24 -19.81 6.34
N ASN A 70 -2.91 -20.65 5.56
CA ASN A 70 -3.24 -22.03 5.93
C ASN A 70 -2.07 -23.01 5.81
N ARG A 71 -0.98 -22.69 5.11
CA ARG A 71 0.17 -23.63 4.94
C ARG A 71 0.81 -24.08 6.25
N GLY A 72 0.70 -23.28 7.31
CA GLY A 72 1.23 -23.60 8.64
C GLY A 72 0.20 -24.15 9.62
N THR A 73 -1.07 -24.25 9.22
CA THR A 73 -2.13 -24.75 10.09
C THR A 73 -2.18 -26.27 10.01
N PHE A 74 -2.61 -26.89 11.11
CA PHE A 74 -2.88 -28.32 11.16
C PHE A 74 -4.27 -28.51 11.74
N ASP A 75 -4.98 -29.52 11.24
CA ASP A 75 -6.26 -29.92 11.81
C ASP A 75 -6.01 -30.62 13.15
N SER A 76 -6.49 -30.03 14.24
CA SER A 76 -6.37 -30.58 15.59
C SER A 76 -7.27 -31.80 15.80
N GLY A 77 -8.24 -32.03 14.91
CA GLY A 77 -9.27 -33.06 15.05
C GLY A 77 -10.28 -32.77 16.16
N VAL A 78 -10.24 -31.58 16.74
CA VAL A 78 -11.16 -31.12 17.77
C VAL A 78 -11.97 -29.98 17.17
N GLU A 79 -13.28 -30.18 17.04
CA GLU A 79 -14.19 -29.08 16.72
C GLU A 79 -14.21 -28.13 17.93
N THR A 80 -13.98 -26.85 17.67
CA THR A 80 -13.94 -25.80 18.70
C THR A 80 -14.89 -24.70 18.26
N ASP A 81 -15.78 -24.30 19.14
CA ASP A 81 -16.71 -23.21 18.90
C ASP A 81 -16.33 -21.94 19.67
N GLU A 82 -17.16 -20.89 19.54
CA GLU A 82 -16.94 -19.62 20.22
C GLU A 82 -17.05 -19.75 21.75
N GLU A 83 -17.96 -20.61 22.24
CA GLU A 83 -18.15 -20.84 23.67
C GLU A 83 -16.92 -21.51 24.30
N ASP A 84 -16.31 -22.47 23.60
CA ASP A 84 -15.05 -23.11 23.99
C ASP A 84 -13.90 -22.10 24.10
N ILE A 85 -13.81 -21.15 23.16
CA ILE A 85 -12.76 -20.12 23.14
C ILE A 85 -12.97 -19.12 24.28
N ASP A 86 -14.19 -18.64 24.45
CA ASP A 86 -14.53 -17.65 25.45
C ASP A 86 -14.34 -18.19 26.87
N SER A 87 -14.67 -19.46 27.10
CA SER A 87 -14.36 -20.18 28.33
C SER A 87 -12.88 -20.13 28.72
N ILE A 88 -11.97 -20.16 27.74
CA ILE A 88 -10.52 -20.16 27.98
C ILE A 88 -9.98 -18.73 28.10
N LEU A 89 -10.45 -17.82 27.26
CA LEU A 89 -9.91 -16.45 27.17
C LEU A 89 -10.54 -15.48 28.17
N TYR A 90 -11.81 -15.67 28.51
CA TYR A 90 -12.61 -14.73 29.30
C TYR A 90 -13.16 -15.32 30.61
N GLY A 91 -13.32 -16.65 30.69
CA GLY A 91 -13.65 -17.38 31.93
C GLY A 91 -15.13 -17.57 32.18
#